data_AF-A0A537Z234-F1
#
_entry.id   AF-A0A537Z234-F1
#
_cell.length_a   1.000
_cell.length_b   1.000
_cell.length_c   1.000
_cell.angle_alpha   90.00
_cell.angle_beta   90.00
_cell.angle_gamma   90.00
#
_symmetry.space_group_name_H-M   'P 1'
#
loop_
_entity.id
_entity.type
_entity.pdbx_description
1 polymer ?
#
loop_
_entity_poly.entity_id
_entity_poly.type
_entity_poly.pdbx_seq_one_letter_code
_entity_poly.pdbx_strand_id
1 'polypeptide(L)'
;MGVLDEAIREHLDLKRRRGISEAEIARAEEEALGPARRAAAPSFHDEEQGSDLYSEETRVVSPMDDVAPPPLSSDFEEPTRIDP
;
A
#
# COMPACT_ATOMS: atom_id res chain seq x y z
N MET A 1 -25.70 -16.15 11.50
CA MET A 1 -24.28 -16.22 11.08
C MET A 1 -23.89 -14.82 10.64
N GLY A 2 -22.70 -14.34 10.99
CA GLY A 2 -22.34 -12.92 10.85
C GLY A 2 -22.08 -12.51 9.39
N VAL A 3 -22.06 -11.19 9.13
CA VAL A 3 -21.76 -10.63 7.79
C VAL A 3 -20.37 -11.05 7.30
N LEU A 4 -19.40 -11.20 8.21
CA LEU A 4 -18.06 -11.69 7.89
C LEU A 4 -18.09 -13.15 7.39
N ASP A 5 -18.84 -14.01 8.09
CA ASP A 5 -18.97 -15.43 7.71
C ASP A 5 -19.56 -15.59 6.30
N GLU A 6 -20.51 -14.74 5.96
CA GLU A 6 -21.15 -14.73 4.63
C GLU A 6 -20.18 -14.26 3.54
N ALA A 7 -19.43 -13.18 3.79
CA ALA A 7 -18.41 -12.68 2.87
C ALA A 7 -17.29 -13.71 2.62
N ILE A 8 -16.89 -14.46 3.65
CA ILE A 8 -15.91 -15.54 3.52
C ILE A 8 -16.45 -16.64 2.59
N ARG A 9 -17.70 -17.08 2.77
CA ARG A 9 -18.30 -18.10 1.90
C ARG A 9 -18.41 -17.65 0.45
N GLU A 10 -18.85 -16.42 0.21
CA GLU A 10 -18.94 -15.87 -1.14
C GLU A 10 -17.57 -15.86 -1.84
N HIS A 11 -16.51 -15.49 -1.10
CA HIS A 11 -15.14 -15.54 -1.60
C HIS A 11 -14.71 -16.96 -1.98
N LEU A 12 -15.02 -17.96 -1.15
CA LEU A 12 -14.71 -19.37 -1.45
C LEU A 12 -15.49 -19.90 -2.66
N ASP A 13 -16.73 -19.47 -2.85
CA ASP A 13 -17.54 -19.82 -4.04
C ASP A 13 -16.99 -19.16 -5.31
N LEU A 14 -16.45 -17.95 -5.22
CA LEU A 14 -15.70 -17.33 -6.32
C LEU A 14 -14.45 -18.14 -6.66
N LYS A 15 -13.69 -18.60 -5.66
CA LYS A 15 -12.52 -19.47 -5.84
C LYS A 15 -12.87 -20.81 -6.48
N ARG A 16 -13.99 -21.44 -6.07
CA ARG A 16 -14.50 -22.68 -6.69
C ARG A 16 -14.80 -22.47 -8.17
N ARG A 17 -15.46 -21.36 -8.52
CA ARG A 17 -15.76 -20.99 -9.92
C ARG A 17 -14.51 -20.73 -10.76
N ARG A 18 -13.40 -20.29 -10.13
CA ARG A 18 -12.10 -20.09 -10.78
C ARG A 18 -11.29 -21.39 -10.95
N GLY A 19 -11.79 -22.52 -10.45
CA GLY A 19 -11.15 -23.83 -10.61
C GLY A 19 -10.10 -24.17 -9.55
N ILE A 20 -10.10 -23.47 -8.41
CA ILE A 20 -9.26 -23.83 -7.26
C ILE A 20 -9.69 -25.20 -6.72
N SER A 21 -8.72 -26.00 -6.25
CA SER A 21 -9.00 -27.36 -5.78
C SER A 21 -9.90 -27.37 -4.55
N GLU A 22 -10.74 -28.39 -4.42
CA GLU A 22 -11.63 -28.53 -3.26
C GLU A 22 -10.84 -28.67 -1.95
N ALA A 23 -9.65 -29.27 -1.99
CA ALA A 23 -8.77 -29.40 -0.83
C ALA A 23 -8.28 -28.04 -0.33
N GLU A 24 -7.90 -27.13 -1.22
CA GLU A 24 -7.51 -25.77 -0.86
C GLU A 24 -8.68 -24.95 -0.33
N ILE A 25 -9.86 -25.11 -0.92
CA ILE A 25 -11.09 -24.45 -0.46
C ILE A 25 -11.46 -24.92 0.95
N ALA A 26 -11.43 -26.22 1.21
CA ALA A 26 -11.77 -26.79 2.52
C ALA A 26 -10.78 -26.35 3.61
N ARG A 27 -9.48 -26.29 3.29
CA ARG A 27 -8.46 -25.78 4.21
C ARG A 27 -8.70 -24.30 4.55
N ALA A 28 -8.96 -23.48 3.54
CA ALA A 28 -9.24 -22.06 3.74
C ALA A 28 -10.55 -21.84 4.53
N GLU A 29 -11.56 -22.68 4.33
CA GLU A 29 -12.79 -22.66 5.11
C GLU A 29 -12.52 -22.98 6.58
N GLU A 30 -11.75 -24.03 6.88
CA GLU A 30 -11.40 -24.38 8.27
C GLU A 30 -10.59 -23.27 8.95
N GLU A 31 -9.71 -22.61 8.22
CA GLU A 31 -8.90 -21.51 8.76
C GLU A 31 -9.74 -20.27 9.08
N ALA A 32 -10.71 -19.94 8.22
CA ALA A 32 -11.50 -18.71 8.31
C ALA A 32 -12.77 -18.85 9.15
N LEU A 33 -13.47 -19.99 9.06
CA LEU A 33 -14.74 -20.29 9.75
C LEU A 33 -14.58 -21.29 10.89
N GLY A 34 -13.36 -21.81 11.10
CA GLY A 34 -13.08 -22.70 12.20
C GLY A 34 -13.18 -22.02 13.58
N PRO A 35 -13.12 -22.81 14.66
CA PRO A 35 -13.11 -22.27 16.02
C PRO A 35 -11.96 -21.27 16.18
N ALA A 36 -12.23 -20.13 16.82
CA ALA A 36 -11.24 -19.09 17.07
C ALA A 36 -10.07 -19.63 17.92
N ARG A 37 -9.05 -20.16 17.25
CA ARG A 37 -7.80 -20.62 17.88
C ARG A 37 -6.94 -19.38 18.12
N ARG A 38 -6.55 -19.14 19.38
CA ARG A 38 -5.48 -18.19 19.73
C ARG A 38 -4.13 -18.76 19.27
N ALA A 39 -3.92 -18.88 17.97
CA ALA A 39 -2.59 -18.92 17.39
C ALA A 39 -2.14 -17.47 17.20
N ALA A 40 -0.85 -17.16 17.39
CA ALA A 40 -0.32 -15.87 16.96
C ALA A 40 -0.68 -15.69 15.48
N ALA A 41 -1.39 -14.61 15.16
CA ALA A 41 -1.93 -14.40 13.82
C ALA A 41 -0.78 -14.51 12.80
N PRO A 42 -0.88 -15.39 11.79
CA PRO A 42 0.07 -15.35 10.68
C PRO A 42 -0.04 -13.96 10.06
N SER A 43 1.09 -13.28 9.90
CA SER A 43 1.17 -12.07 9.09
C SER A 43 0.71 -12.45 7.68
N PHE A 44 -0.49 -12.00 7.29
CA PHE A 44 -1.06 -12.18 5.96
C PHE A 44 -0.16 -11.49 4.91
N HIS A 45 0.92 -12.15 4.49
CA HIS A 45 1.54 -11.92 3.20
C HIS A 45 0.95 -12.97 2.25
N ASP A 46 0.05 -12.50 1.39
CA ASP A 46 -0.54 -13.27 0.29
C ASP A 46 0.59 -13.67 -0.66
N GLU A 47 1.03 -14.93 -0.60
CA GLU A 47 1.96 -15.49 -1.58
C GLU A 47 1.16 -15.85 -2.85
N GLU A 48 1.58 -15.22 -3.96
CA GLU A 48 1.08 -15.37 -5.35
C GLU A 48 -0.13 -14.53 -5.80
N GLN A 49 0.13 -13.27 -6.12
CA GLN A 49 -0.22 -12.73 -7.43
C GLN A 49 1.00 -11.98 -7.98
N GLY A 50 1.55 -12.49 -9.08
CA GLY A 50 2.68 -11.88 -9.76
C GLY A 50 2.43 -10.41 -10.12
N SER A 51 3.08 -9.52 -9.39
CA SER A 51 3.42 -8.20 -9.92
C SER A 51 4.74 -7.70 -9.30
N ASP A 52 5.81 -8.43 -9.61
CA ASP A 52 7.18 -7.89 -9.62
C ASP A 52 7.37 -6.83 -10.76
N LEU A 53 6.26 -6.25 -11.26
CA LEU A 53 6.21 -5.24 -12.32
C LEU A 53 5.58 -3.91 -11.86
N TYR A 54 5.27 -3.74 -10.56
CA TYR A 54 4.90 -2.44 -9.99
C TYR A 54 5.60 -2.16 -8.66
N SER A 55 6.87 -2.57 -8.52
CA SER A 55 7.76 -1.84 -7.61
C SER A 55 8.09 -0.48 -8.24
N GLU A 56 7.07 0.36 -8.42
CA GLU A 56 7.30 1.80 -8.43
C GLU A 56 7.54 2.16 -6.98
N GLU A 57 8.82 2.20 -6.61
CA GLU A 57 9.29 2.77 -5.37
C GLU A 57 8.62 4.13 -5.19
N THR A 58 7.61 4.21 -4.34
CA THR A 58 6.89 5.45 -4.03
C THR A 58 7.86 6.39 -3.34
N ARG A 59 8.62 7.16 -4.13
CA ARG A 59 9.56 8.14 -3.60
C ARG A 59 8.77 9.28 -2.97
N VAL A 60 8.80 9.35 -1.64
CA VAL A 60 8.32 10.51 -0.90
C VAL A 60 9.24 11.69 -1.22
N VAL A 61 8.79 12.61 -2.08
CA VAL A 61 9.49 13.89 -2.31
C VAL A 61 9.12 14.84 -1.18
N SER A 62 10.11 15.36 -0.46
CA SER A 62 9.86 16.40 0.54
C SER A 62 9.46 17.70 -0.16
N PRO A 63 8.44 18.45 0.32
CA PRO A 63 7.99 19.70 -0.30
C PRO A 63 9.05 20.81 -0.39
N MET A 64 10.19 20.64 0.28
CA MET A 64 11.28 21.62 0.33
C MET A 64 12.20 21.56 -0.91
N ASP A 65 12.17 20.48 -1.70
CA ASP A 65 13.06 20.31 -2.86
C ASP A 65 12.51 20.95 -4.16
N ASP A 66 11.21 21.28 -4.24
CA ASP A 66 10.56 21.84 -5.44
C ASP A 66 10.59 23.38 -5.50
N VAL A 67 10.92 24.04 -4.38
CA VAL A 67 11.07 25.49 -4.36
C VAL A 67 12.43 25.85 -4.95
N ALA A 68 12.43 26.24 -6.23
CA ALA A 68 13.58 26.87 -6.85
C ALA A 68 14.08 27.99 -5.92
N PRO A 69 15.37 28.03 -5.54
CA PRO A 69 15.89 29.13 -4.75
C PRO A 69 15.58 30.43 -5.49
N PRO A 70 15.10 31.49 -4.80
CA PRO A 70 14.83 32.75 -5.47
C PRO A 70 16.09 33.17 -6.23
N PRO A 71 15.97 33.71 -7.46
CA PRO A 71 17.14 34.22 -8.16
C PRO A 71 17.81 35.22 -7.22
N LEU A 72 19.08 34.98 -6.90
CA LEU A 72 19.89 35.96 -6.20
C LEU A 72 19.87 37.20 -7.09
N SER A 73 19.09 38.21 -6.70
CA SER A 73 19.07 39.50 -7.37
C SER A 73 20.44 40.13 -7.18
N SER A 74 21.28 39.94 -8.19
CA SER A 74 22.64 40.48 -8.34
C SER A 74 22.65 42.00 -8.60
N ASP A 75 21.74 42.76 -8.00
CA ASP A 75 21.60 44.21 -8.18
C ASP A 75 21.47 44.92 -6.83
N PHE A 76 22.52 44.79 -6.01
CA PHE A 76 22.83 45.86 -5.07
C PHE A 76 23.76 46.84 -5.78
N GLU A 77 23.23 47.52 -6.80
CA GLU A 77 23.87 48.65 -7.43
C GLU A 77 24.00 49.76 -6.36
N GLU A 78 25.23 50.11 -5.98
CA GLU A 78 25.54 51.37 -5.32
C GLU A 78 25.16 52.52 -6.26
N PRO A 79 24.24 53.40 -5.85
CA PRO A 79 24.55 54.83 -5.91
C PRO A 79 23.88 55.54 -4.71
N THR A 80 24.46 56.47 -3.96
CA THR A 80 25.46 57.49 -4.24
C THR A 80 26.00 58.01 -2.91
N ARG A 81 27.31 58.20 -2.86
CA ARG A 81 28.01 59.13 -1.98
C ARG A 81 27.31 60.50 -1.99
N ILE A 82 26.68 60.88 -0.90
CA ILE A 82 26.29 62.27 -0.62
C ILE A 82 27.27 62.78 0.44
N ASP A 83 28.27 63.56 0.00
CA ASP A 83 29.10 64.38 0.87
C ASP A 83 28.33 65.67 1.22
N PRO A 84 28.41 66.17 2.47
CA PRO A 84 27.72 67.39 2.93
C PRO A 84 28.34 68.70 2.42
#